data_AF-A0A936IJM1-F1
#
_entry.id   AF-A0A936IJM1-F1
#
_cell.length_a   1.000
_cell.length_b   1.000
_cell.length_c   1.000
_cell.angle_alpha   90.00
_cell.angle_beta   90.00
_cell.angle_gamma   90.00
#
_symmetry.space_group_name_H-M   'P 1'
#
loop_
_entity.id
_entity.type
_entity.pdbx_description
1 polymer ?
#
loop_
_entity_poly.entity_id
_entity_poly.type
_entity_poly.pdbx_seq_one_letter_code
_entity_poly.pdbx_strand_id
1 'polypeptide(L)'
;KVVSAHRTPDLLFEFVGTAATRGIMVIIAGAGGAAHLPGMAAAKTHLPVLGVPVQSRALQGLDSLLSIVQMPKGVPVATLAIGEAGAANAGLLAAAIVALSDAGVRGKLEAFRRAQTERVLGDTL
;
A
#
# COMPACT_ATOMS: atom_id res chain seq x y z
N LYS A 1 -12.23 -3.68 0.64
CA LYS A 1 -13.10 -4.31 -0.38
C LYS A 1 -12.27 -5.32 -1.17
N VAL A 2 -12.87 -6.41 -1.64
CA VAL A 2 -12.19 -7.35 -2.55
C VAL A 2 -12.42 -6.87 -3.98
N VAL A 3 -11.34 -6.59 -4.70
CA VAL A 3 -11.34 -6.15 -6.10
C VAL A 3 -10.26 -6.94 -6.82
N SER A 4 -10.55 -7.50 -8.00
CA SER A 4 -9.62 -8.34 -8.74
C SER A 4 -9.31 -7.71 -10.08
N ALA A 5 -8.04 -7.37 -10.32
CA ALA A 5 -7.61 -6.79 -11.59
C ALA A 5 -7.93 -7.67 -12.80
N HIS A 6 -7.88 -8.99 -12.64
CA HIS A 6 -8.10 -9.93 -13.75
C HIS A 6 -9.55 -10.42 -13.85
N ARG A 7 -10.28 -10.49 -12.73
CA ARG A 7 -11.63 -11.08 -12.69
C ARG A 7 -12.74 -10.04 -12.61
N THR A 8 -12.46 -8.84 -12.12
CA THR A 8 -13.40 -7.72 -12.02
C THR A 8 -12.76 -6.39 -12.44
N PRO A 9 -12.18 -6.30 -13.65
CA PRO A 9 -11.44 -5.11 -14.10
C PRO A 9 -12.28 -3.83 -14.14
N ASP A 10 -13.55 -3.91 -14.55
CA ASP A 10 -14.42 -2.74 -14.59
C ASP A 10 -14.74 -2.20 -13.19
N LEU A 11 -14.98 -3.11 -12.23
CA LEU A 11 -15.15 -2.74 -10.82
C LEU A 11 -13.88 -2.10 -10.26
N LEU A 12 -12.69 -2.57 -10.66
CA LEU A 12 -11.44 -1.93 -10.29
C LEU A 12 -11.41 -0.49 -10.79
N PHE A 13 -11.69 -0.28 -12.08
CA PHE A 13 -11.62 1.04 -12.70
C PHE A 13 -12.66 2.00 -12.11
N GLU A 14 -13.89 1.55 -11.90
CA GLU A 14 -14.92 2.33 -11.24
C GLU A 14 -14.50 2.72 -9.82
N PHE A 15 -14.01 1.74 -9.04
CA PHE A 15 -13.62 1.98 -7.66
C PHE A 15 -12.47 2.99 -7.55
N VAL A 16 -11.39 2.82 -8.31
CA VAL A 16 -10.22 3.70 -8.19
C VAL A 16 -10.41 5.03 -8.91
N GLY A 17 -11.13 5.05 -10.03
CA GLY A 17 -11.40 6.27 -10.80
C GLY A 17 -12.29 7.26 -10.06
N THR A 18 -13.17 6.77 -9.18
CA THR A 18 -14.01 7.60 -8.29
C THR A 18 -13.43 7.78 -6.89
N ALA A 19 -12.21 7.31 -6.61
CA ALA A 19 -11.68 7.32 -5.25
C ALA A 19 -11.51 8.75 -4.71
N ALA A 20 -10.96 9.66 -5.52
CA ALA A 20 -10.70 11.04 -5.10
C ALA A 20 -12.00 11.81 -4.78
N THR A 21 -13.05 11.63 -5.59
CA THR A 21 -14.35 12.27 -5.35
C THR A 21 -15.06 11.75 -4.09
N ARG A 22 -14.70 10.53 -3.65
CA ARG A 22 -15.15 9.94 -2.38
C ARG A 22 -14.29 10.36 -1.18
N GLY A 23 -13.35 11.28 -1.36
CA GLY A 23 -12.46 11.78 -0.29
C GLY A 23 -11.34 10.82 0.10
N ILE A 24 -11.06 9.78 -0.70
CA ILE A 24 -9.94 8.88 -0.45
C ILE A 24 -8.63 9.64 -0.75
N MET A 25 -7.68 9.57 0.19
CA MET A 25 -6.37 10.23 0.04
C MET A 25 -5.27 9.28 -0.44
N VAL A 26 -5.33 8.00 -0.07
CA VAL A 26 -4.31 6.99 -0.37
C VAL A 26 -5.00 5.65 -0.63
N ILE A 27 -4.53 4.90 -1.62
CA ILE A 27 -5.01 3.54 -1.91
C ILE A 27 -3.92 2.54 -1.53
N ILE A 28 -4.27 1.53 -0.73
CA ILE A 28 -3.40 0.37 -0.48
C ILE A 28 -3.95 -0.81 -1.25
N ALA A 29 -3.12 -1.43 -2.09
CA ALA A 29 -3.49 -2.56 -2.92
C ALA A 29 -2.53 -3.73 -2.70
N GLY A 30 -3.07 -4.89 -2.30
CA GLY A 30 -2.31 -6.13 -2.16
C GLY A 30 -2.62 -7.13 -3.28
N ALA A 31 -1.60 -7.73 -3.88
CA ALA A 31 -1.75 -8.78 -4.88
C ALA A 31 -0.54 -9.73 -4.92
N GLY A 32 -0.76 -10.97 -5.36
CA GLY A 32 0.25 -12.02 -5.45
C GLY A 32 0.33 -12.67 -6.83
N GLY A 33 1.46 -13.31 -7.15
CA GLY A 33 1.75 -13.88 -8.46
C GLY A 33 1.98 -12.79 -9.51
N ALA A 34 1.24 -12.84 -10.63
CA ALA A 34 1.17 -11.75 -11.61
C ALA A 34 0.36 -10.57 -11.05
N ALA A 35 0.96 -9.82 -10.13
CA ALA A 35 0.28 -8.93 -9.20
C ALA A 35 -0.09 -7.55 -9.81
N HIS A 36 -1.01 -7.52 -10.77
CA HIS A 36 -1.33 -6.30 -11.54
C HIS A 36 -2.22 -5.28 -10.83
N LEU A 37 -2.86 -5.63 -9.70
CA LEU A 37 -3.83 -4.76 -9.03
C LEU A 37 -3.26 -3.38 -8.65
N PRO A 38 -2.06 -3.24 -8.04
CA PRO A 38 -1.53 -1.93 -7.69
C PRO A 38 -1.20 -1.07 -8.91
N GLY A 39 -0.56 -1.65 -9.93
CA GLY A 39 -0.21 -0.94 -11.17
C GLY A 39 -1.44 -0.46 -11.94
N MET A 40 -2.47 -1.31 -12.08
CA MET A 40 -3.71 -0.95 -12.75
C MET A 40 -4.52 0.08 -11.95
N ALA A 41 -4.48 0.03 -10.61
CA ALA A 41 -5.06 1.07 -9.78
C ALA A 41 -4.37 2.42 -10.01
N ALA A 42 -3.04 2.46 -10.00
CA ALA A 42 -2.24 3.66 -10.24
C ALA A 42 -2.46 4.25 -11.63
N ALA A 43 -2.66 3.41 -12.66
CA ALA A 43 -2.96 3.86 -14.01
C ALA A 43 -4.32 4.57 -14.15
N LYS A 44 -5.19 4.51 -13.15
CA LYS A 44 -6.57 5.03 -13.20
C LYS A 44 -6.87 6.08 -12.14
N THR A 45 -5.88 6.52 -11.38
CA THR A 45 -6.04 7.56 -10.36
C THR A 45 -4.78 8.37 -10.20
N HIS A 46 -4.91 9.64 -9.82
CA HIS A 46 -3.78 10.49 -9.46
C HIS A 46 -3.40 10.35 -7.97
N LEU A 47 -4.22 9.65 -7.18
CA LEU A 47 -3.95 9.42 -5.77
C LEU A 47 -2.71 8.51 -5.60
N PRO A 48 -1.93 8.67 -4.53
CA PRO A 48 -0.87 7.73 -4.19
C PRO A 48 -1.41 6.31 -4.04
N VAL A 49 -0.79 5.36 -4.75
CA VAL A 49 -1.07 3.93 -4.63
C VAL A 49 0.13 3.23 -3.98
N LEU A 50 -0.15 2.54 -2.88
CA LEU A 50 0.81 1.75 -2.12
C LEU A 50 0.60 0.27 -2.46
N GLY A 51 1.62 -0.37 -3.03
CA GLY A 51 1.57 -1.77 -3.45
C GLY A 51 2.16 -2.70 -2.40
N VAL A 52 1.40 -3.73 -2.00
CA VAL A 52 1.87 -4.77 -1.08
C VAL A 52 1.99 -6.11 -1.82
N PRO A 53 3.21 -6.58 -2.10
CA PRO A 53 3.43 -7.90 -2.67
C PRO A 53 2.98 -9.00 -1.71
N VAL A 54 2.00 -9.80 -2.11
CA VAL A 54 1.55 -10.95 -1.32
C VAL A 54 2.49 -12.12 -1.59
N GLN A 55 2.92 -12.82 -0.54
CA GLN A 55 3.79 -13.98 -0.65
C GLN A 55 3.12 -15.08 -1.49
N SER A 56 3.71 -15.41 -2.63
CA SER A 56 3.27 -16.52 -3.49
C SER A 56 3.88 -17.85 -3.04
N ARG A 57 3.19 -18.96 -3.32
CA ARG A 57 3.63 -20.30 -2.87
C ARG A 57 4.97 -20.72 -3.49
N ALA A 58 5.13 -20.53 -4.80
CA ALA A 58 6.27 -21.06 -5.55
C ALA A 58 7.50 -20.14 -5.45
N LEU A 59 7.31 -18.83 -5.60
CA LEU A 59 8.39 -17.85 -5.72
C LEU A 59 8.53 -16.96 -4.48
N GLN A 60 7.83 -17.30 -3.39
CA GLN A 60 7.92 -16.60 -2.11
C GLN A 60 7.66 -15.09 -2.23
N GLY A 61 6.83 -14.68 -3.20
CA GLY A 61 6.49 -13.30 -3.47
C GLY A 61 7.47 -12.53 -4.36
N LEU A 62 8.54 -13.15 -4.89
CA LEU A 62 9.44 -12.48 -5.84
C LEU A 62 8.70 -12.07 -7.14
N ASP A 63 7.86 -12.96 -7.65
CA ASP A 63 6.95 -12.68 -8.77
C ASP A 63 6.05 -11.47 -8.50
N SER A 64 5.51 -11.42 -7.29
CA SER A 64 4.59 -10.41 -6.81
C SER A 64 5.31 -9.07 -6.66
N LEU A 65 6.51 -9.09 -6.09
CA LEU A 65 7.37 -7.91 -5.91
C LEU A 65 7.71 -7.30 -7.26
N LEU A 66 8.26 -8.09 -8.18
CA LEU A 66 8.69 -7.60 -9.49
C LEU A 66 7.51 -7.12 -10.34
N SER A 67 6.35 -7.78 -10.25
CA SER A 67 5.13 -7.36 -10.94
C SER A 67 4.53 -6.04 -10.42
N ILE A 68 4.92 -5.60 -9.21
CA ILE A 68 4.43 -4.36 -8.59
C ILE A 68 5.49 -3.24 -8.67
N VAL A 69 6.75 -3.52 -8.35
CA VAL A 69 7.80 -2.48 -8.19
C VAL A 69 8.37 -1.98 -9.50
N GLN A 70 8.38 -2.81 -10.55
CA GLN A 70 9.00 -2.48 -11.84
C GLN A 70 8.08 -1.67 -12.76
N MET A 71 7.27 -0.77 -12.20
CA MET A 71 6.42 0.11 -12.99
C MET A 71 7.28 1.01 -13.90
N PRO A 72 6.90 1.20 -15.17
CA PRO A 72 7.60 2.13 -16.04
C PRO A 72 7.42 3.58 -15.56
N LYS A 73 8.37 4.44 -15.93
CA LYS A 73 8.32 5.88 -15.64
C LYS A 73 6.99 6.47 -16.12
N GLY A 74 6.28 7.15 -15.22
CA GLY A 74 5.04 7.87 -15.51
C GLY A 74 3.83 7.40 -14.70
N VAL A 75 3.82 6.15 -14.24
CA VAL A 75 2.74 5.59 -13.40
C VAL A 75 3.35 4.94 -12.16
N PRO A 76 3.63 5.71 -11.10
CA PRO A 76 4.36 5.20 -9.94
C PRO A 76 3.48 4.33 -9.04
N VAL A 77 4.09 3.32 -8.42
CA VAL A 77 3.54 2.59 -7.27
C VAL A 77 4.59 2.62 -6.16
N ALA A 78 4.19 3.03 -4.95
CA ALA A 78 5.07 2.93 -3.79
C ALA A 78 4.99 1.51 -3.24
N THR A 79 5.98 0.69 -3.56
CA THR A 79 5.98 -0.74 -3.21
C THR A 79 6.62 -0.98 -1.85
N LEU A 80 5.97 -1.81 -1.03
CA LEU A 80 6.44 -2.21 0.29
C LEU A 80 7.04 -3.62 0.28
N ALA A 81 7.54 -4.07 1.43
CA ALA A 81 8.04 -5.42 1.62
C ALA A 81 7.01 -6.50 1.26
N ILE A 82 7.46 -7.72 0.99
CA ILE A 82 6.57 -8.86 0.77
C ILE A 82 5.87 -9.23 2.09
N GLY A 83 4.57 -9.56 2.01
CA GLY A 83 3.81 -10.15 3.11
C GLY A 83 3.37 -9.18 4.21
N GLU A 84 3.26 -9.69 5.43
CA GLU A 84 2.64 -8.99 6.58
C GLU A 84 3.39 -7.71 6.97
N ALA A 85 4.72 -7.72 6.94
CA ALA A 85 5.53 -6.54 7.21
C ALA A 85 5.22 -5.42 6.19
N GLY A 86 5.02 -5.78 4.92
CA GLY A 86 4.60 -4.85 3.87
C GLY A 86 3.21 -4.28 4.10
N ALA A 87 2.26 -5.12 4.50
CA ALA A 87 0.90 -4.70 4.81
C ALA A 87 0.86 -3.71 6.00
N ALA A 88 1.59 -4.01 7.08
CA ALA A 88 1.73 -3.12 8.23
C ALA A 88 2.37 -1.78 7.83
N ASN A 89 3.46 -1.82 7.07
CA ASN A 89 4.16 -0.62 6.62
C ASN A 89 3.36 0.19 5.59
N ALA A 90 2.51 -0.42 4.78
CA ALA A 90 1.61 0.31 3.90
C ALA A 90 0.60 1.15 4.71
N GLY A 91 0.08 0.61 5.82
CA GLY A 91 -0.76 1.37 6.75
C GLY A 91 -0.01 2.55 7.38
N LEU A 92 1.23 2.33 7.83
CA LEU A 92 2.06 3.38 8.41
C LEU A 92 2.46 4.45 7.40
N LEU A 93 2.79 4.07 6.16
CA LEU A 93 3.10 5.02 5.09
C LEU A 93 1.86 5.82 4.68
N ALA A 94 0.68 5.19 4.59
CA ALA A 94 -0.57 5.90 4.36
C ALA A 94 -0.86 6.90 5.48
N ALA A 95 -0.65 6.51 6.75
CA ALA A 95 -0.78 7.42 7.88
C ALA A 95 0.21 8.60 7.80
N ALA A 96 1.45 8.35 7.38
CA ALA A 96 2.45 9.40 7.19
C ALA A 96 2.06 10.40 6.08
N ILE A 97 1.48 9.92 4.98
CA ILE A 97 0.96 10.78 3.91
C ILE A 97 -0.19 11.64 4.42
N VAL A 98 -1.16 11.05 5.11
CA VAL A 98 -2.32 11.77 5.66
C VAL A 98 -1.90 12.79 6.72
N ALA A 99 -0.93 12.43 7.58
CA ALA A 99 -0.38 13.28 8.64
C ALA A 99 0.22 14.62 8.14
N LEU A 100 0.58 14.73 6.86
CA LEU A 100 1.03 16.00 6.28
C LEU A 100 -0.06 17.09 6.33
N SER A 101 -1.34 16.68 6.32
CA SER A 101 -2.49 17.59 6.31
C SER A 101 -3.44 17.40 7.50
N ASP A 102 -3.34 16.29 8.23
CA ASP A 102 -4.16 16.00 9.40
C ASP A 102 -3.30 15.95 10.68
N ALA A 103 -3.46 16.95 11.55
CA ALA A 103 -2.72 17.05 12.80
C ALA A 103 -3.08 15.93 13.81
N GLY A 104 -4.30 15.41 13.77
CA GLY A 104 -4.73 14.31 14.64
C GLY A 104 -4.06 12.99 14.25
N VAL A 105 -3.97 12.69 12.95
CA VAL A 105 -3.23 11.53 12.45
C VAL A 105 -1.73 11.67 12.73
N ARG A 106 -1.16 12.87 12.54
CA ARG A 106 0.24 13.15 12.87
C ARG A 106 0.58 12.84 14.33
N GLY A 107 -0.20 13.37 15.28
CA GLY A 107 0.04 13.12 16.71
C GLY A 107 -0.03 11.64 17.08
N LYS A 108 -0.98 10.88 16.49
CA LYS A 108 -1.08 9.43 16.70
C LYS A 108 0.10 8.67 16.11
N LEU A 109 0.57 9.05 14.92
CA LEU A 109 1.72 8.43 14.27
C LEU A 109 3.01 8.67 15.06
N GLU A 110 3.24 9.89 15.55
CA GLU A 110 4.39 10.24 16.39
C GLU A 110 4.38 9.45 17.70
N ALA A 111 3.21 9.37 18.36
CA ALA A 111 3.05 8.57 19.58
C ALA A 111 3.32 7.08 19.34
N PHE A 112 2.82 6.52 18.23
CA PHE A 112 3.10 5.13 17.86
C PHE A 112 4.59 4.88 17.67
N ARG A 113 5.30 5.77 16.96
CA ARG A 113 6.74 5.64 16.73
C ARG A 113 7.54 5.74 18.02
N ARG A 114 7.18 6.67 18.91
CA ARG A 114 7.80 6.80 20.23
C ARG A 114 7.63 5.52 21.06
N ALA A 115 6.41 4.97 21.11
CA ALA A 115 6.13 3.73 21.84
C ALA A 115 6.91 2.52 21.29
N GLN A 116 7.14 2.45 19.97
CA GLN A 116 8.03 1.43 19.38
C GLN A 116 9.46 1.55 19.87
N THR A 117 10.01 2.77 19.91
CA THR A 117 11.36 3.02 20.44
C THR A 117 11.46 2.68 21.93
N GLU A 118 10.50 3.13 22.73
CA GLU A 118 10.45 2.85 24.17
C GLU A 118 10.38 1.35 24.46
N ARG A 119 9.62 0.58 23.67
CA ARG A 119 9.55 -0.89 23.82
C ARG A 119 10.92 -1.53 23.67
N VAL A 120 11.64 -1.21 22.59
CA VAL A 120 12.97 -1.79 22.33
C VAL A 120 13.99 -1.37 23.39
N LEU A 121 13.92 -0.14 23.89
CA LEU A 121 14.81 0.33 24.97
C LEU A 121 14.47 -0.29 26.34
N GLY A 122 13.21 -0.70 26.55
CA GLY A 122 12.75 -1.38 27.76
C GLY A 122 12.99 -2.89 27.76
N ASP A 123 13.12 -3.49 26.57
CA ASP A 123 13.53 -4.88 26.42
C ASP A 123 15.00 -5.01 26.84
N THR A 124 15.22 -5.33 28.11
CA THR A 124 16.55 -5.61 28.66
C THR A 124 16.98 -7.00 28.18
N LEU A 125 18.21 -7.13 27.68
CA LEU A 125 18.81 -8.44 27.34
C LEU A 125 18.87 -9.38 28.55
#